data_AF-A0AAN8JR37-F1
#
_entry.id   AF-A0AAN8JR37-F1
#
_cell.length_a   1.000
_cell.length_b   1.000
_cell.length_c   1.000
_cell.angle_alpha   90.00
_cell.angle_beta   90.00
_cell.angle_gamma   90.00
#
_symmetry.space_group_name_H-M   'P 1'
#
loop_
_entity.id
_entity.type
_entity.pdbx_description
1 polymer ?
#
loop_
_entity_poly.entity_id
_entity_poly.type
_entity_poly.pdbx_seq_one_letter_code
_entity_poly.pdbx_strand_id
1 'polypeptide(L)'
;MQKFYTETQKGGESMTSFGCRLESLLQIAVANGHVGIAAKDDMLRSKFWTGLRNEALKSQTRHKYDTARCYDDLLRITNYF
;
A
#
# COMPACT_ATOMS: atom_id res chain seq x y z
N MET A 1 9.79 4.69 -10.78
CA MET A 1 8.47 5.24 -10.38
C MET A 1 7.30 4.67 -11.15
N GLN A 2 7.33 4.55 -12.49
CA GLN A 2 6.20 3.96 -13.25
C GLN A 2 5.75 2.58 -12.74
N LYS A 3 6.71 1.66 -12.48
CA LYS A 3 6.40 0.34 -11.92
C LYS A 3 5.52 0.43 -10.67
N PHE A 4 5.87 1.26 -9.69
CA PHE A 4 5.11 1.39 -8.44
C PHE A 4 3.63 1.73 -8.69
N TYR A 5 3.34 2.65 -9.61
CA TYR A 5 1.96 3.07 -9.91
C TYR A 5 1.15 2.03 -10.66
N THR A 6 1.79 1.14 -11.41
CA THR A 6 1.09 0.06 -12.15
C THR A 6 0.90 -1.21 -11.34
N GLU A 7 1.56 -1.34 -10.18
CA GLU A 7 1.48 -2.56 -9.37
C GLU A 7 0.11 -2.73 -8.74
N THR A 8 -0.39 -3.95 -8.74
CA THR A 8 -1.61 -4.37 -8.04
C THR A 8 -1.37 -5.70 -7.34
N GLN A 9 -2.22 -6.00 -6.37
CA GLN A 9 -2.20 -7.28 -5.67
C GLN A 9 -2.44 -8.42 -6.67
N LYS A 10 -1.50 -9.37 -6.73
CA LYS A 10 -1.60 -10.53 -7.63
C LYS A 10 -2.66 -11.51 -7.12
N GLY A 11 -3.17 -12.36 -8.02
CA GLY A 11 -4.09 -13.43 -7.64
C GLY A 11 -3.44 -14.41 -6.66
N GLY A 12 -4.02 -14.58 -5.47
CA GLY A 12 -3.48 -15.43 -4.41
C GLY A 12 -2.34 -14.80 -3.59
N GLU A 13 -1.92 -13.56 -3.89
CA GLU A 13 -0.96 -12.84 -3.06
C GLU A 13 -1.62 -12.32 -1.79
N SER A 14 -1.01 -12.55 -0.63
CA SER A 14 -1.49 -11.99 0.62
C SER A 14 -1.29 -10.47 0.65
N MET A 15 -2.09 -9.77 1.46
CA MET A 15 -1.99 -8.32 1.60
C MET A 15 -0.60 -7.92 2.12
N THR A 16 -0.06 -8.64 3.09
CA THR A 16 1.29 -8.41 3.62
C THR A 16 2.37 -8.58 2.54
N SER A 17 2.28 -9.61 1.70
CA SER A 17 3.24 -9.80 0.60
C SER A 17 3.16 -8.68 -0.44
N PHE A 18 1.94 -8.25 -0.79
CA PHE A 18 1.75 -7.11 -1.69
C PHE A 18 2.34 -5.82 -1.11
N GLY A 19 2.10 -5.58 0.19
CA GLY A 19 2.67 -4.49 0.95
C GLY A 19 4.19 -4.45 0.94
N CYS A 20 4.83 -5.56 1.27
CA CYS A 20 6.29 -5.72 1.27
C CYS A 20 6.91 -5.45 -0.11
N ARG A 21 6.23 -5.89 -1.19
CA ARG A 21 6.65 -5.62 -2.56
C ARG A 21 6.59 -4.14 -2.91
N LEU A 22 5.51 -3.45 -2.55
CA LEU A 22 5.39 -2.00 -2.73
C LEU A 22 6.43 -1.24 -1.90
N GLU A 23 6.64 -1.64 -0.65
CA GLU A 23 7.63 -1.01 0.22
C GLU A 23 9.04 -1.15 -0.35
N SER A 24 9.41 -2.33 -0.84
CA SER A 24 10.71 -2.57 -1.48
C SER A 24 10.93 -1.65 -2.69
N LEU A 25 9.91 -1.47 -3.54
CA LEU A 25 9.98 -0.57 -4.69
C LEU A 25 10.17 0.90 -4.27
N LEU A 26 9.45 1.34 -3.22
CA LEU A 26 9.60 2.69 -2.68
C LEU A 26 10.94 2.89 -1.98
N GLN A 27 11.43 1.90 -1.24
CA GLN A 27 12.72 1.94 -0.57
C GLN A 27 13.85 2.15 -1.57
N ILE A 28 13.80 1.45 -2.72
CA ILE A 28 14.74 1.66 -3.82
C ILE A 28 14.61 3.09 -4.38
N ALA A 29 13.40 3.60 -4.57
CA ALA A 29 13.18 4.97 -5.07
C ALA A 29 13.70 6.04 -4.10
N VAL A 30 13.50 5.84 -2.80
CA VAL A 30 14.03 6.71 -1.73
C VAL A 30 15.55 6.66 -1.69
N ALA A 31 16.16 5.47 -1.74
CA ALA A 31 17.62 5.31 -1.74
C ALA A 31 18.28 5.99 -2.96
N ASN A 32 17.59 6.04 -4.10
CA ASN A 32 18.04 6.74 -5.30
C ASN A 32 17.68 8.24 -5.32
N GLY A 33 17.10 8.78 -4.25
CA GLY A 33 16.74 10.21 -4.16
C GLY A 33 15.53 10.63 -5.01
N HIS A 34 14.78 9.69 -5.59
CA HIS A 34 13.60 9.98 -6.40
C HIS A 34 12.34 10.28 -5.57
N VAL A 35 12.33 9.85 -4.30
CA VAL A 35 11.20 10.01 -3.37
C VAL A 35 11.75 10.48 -2.02
N GLY A 36 11.14 11.52 -1.45
CA GLY A 36 11.46 11.95 -0.10
C GLY A 36 10.94 10.94 0.93
N ILE A 37 11.69 10.70 2.00
CA ILE A 37 11.28 9.80 3.11
C ILE A 37 9.90 10.18 3.66
N ALA A 38 9.62 11.48 3.79
CA ALA A 38 8.32 11.98 4.25
C ALA A 38 7.14 11.60 3.32
N ALA A 39 7.41 11.42 2.01
CA ALA A 39 6.40 11.02 1.04
C ALA A 39 6.24 9.49 0.95
N LYS A 40 7.23 8.71 1.40
CA LYS A 40 7.22 7.24 1.31
C LYS A 40 5.95 6.64 1.90
N ASP A 41 5.59 7.04 3.12
CA ASP A 41 4.47 6.45 3.84
C ASP A 41 3.12 6.74 3.17
N ASP A 42 2.88 8.01 2.80
CA ASP A 42 1.64 8.39 2.13
C ASP A 42 1.47 7.72 0.76
N MET A 43 2.57 7.64 0.00
CA MET A 43 2.60 6.91 -1.27
C MET A 43 2.28 5.43 -1.08
N LEU A 44 2.91 4.78 -0.09
CA LEU A 44 2.70 3.37 0.21
C LEU A 44 1.26 3.11 0.63
N ARG A 45 0.71 3.93 1.52
CA ARG A 45 -0.68 3.86 1.99
C ARG A 45 -1.68 3.98 0.84
N SER A 46 -1.55 5.04 0.03
CA SER A 46 -2.44 5.30 -1.11
C SER A 46 -2.36 4.19 -2.16
N LYS A 47 -1.14 3.77 -2.51
CA LYS A 47 -0.95 2.74 -3.55
C LYS A 47 -1.36 1.35 -3.09
N PHE A 48 -1.10 1.01 -1.83
CA PHE A 48 -1.57 -0.23 -1.23
C PHE A 48 -3.09 -0.31 -1.30
N TRP A 49 -3.80 0.69 -0.80
CA TRP A 49 -5.27 0.73 -0.81
C TRP A 49 -5.87 0.61 -2.20
N THR A 50 -5.39 1.43 -3.14
CA THR A 50 -5.90 1.46 -4.52
C THR A 50 -5.50 0.23 -5.34
N GLY A 51 -4.41 -0.44 -4.96
CA GLY A 51 -3.91 -1.65 -5.64
C GLY A 51 -4.45 -2.97 -5.10
N LEU A 52 -5.24 -2.96 -4.01
CA LEU A 52 -5.92 -4.17 -3.51
C LEU A 52 -6.91 -4.68 -4.56
N ARG A 53 -6.95 -6.00 -4.72
CA ARG A 53 -7.84 -6.66 -5.71
C ARG A 53 -9.26 -6.87 -5.18
N ASN A 54 -9.42 -6.95 -3.86
CA ASN A 54 -10.70 -7.24 -3.24
C ASN A 54 -11.54 -5.96 -3.06
N GLU A 55 -12.44 -5.70 -4.01
CA GLU A 55 -13.34 -4.53 -3.97
C GLU A 55 -14.32 -4.57 -2.78
N ALA A 56 -14.77 -5.76 -2.35
CA ALA A 56 -15.64 -5.90 -1.20
C ALA A 56 -14.92 -5.51 0.10
N LEU A 57 -13.65 -5.93 0.25
CA LEU A 57 -12.78 -5.50 1.35
C LEU A 57 -12.59 -3.98 1.34
N LYS A 58 -12.27 -3.40 0.18
CA LYS A 58 -12.11 -1.95 0.03
C LYS A 58 -13.38 -1.19 0.43
N SER A 59 -14.55 -1.68 0.02
CA SER A 59 -15.82 -1.07 0.40
C SER A 59 -16.03 -1.11 1.92
N GLN A 60 -15.80 -2.26 2.56
CA GLN A 60 -15.96 -2.46 4.00
C GLN A 60 -14.97 -1.64 4.83
N THR A 61 -13.74 -1.50 4.36
CA THR A 61 -12.66 -0.84 5.12
C THR A 61 -12.44 0.63 4.72
N ARG A 62 -13.26 1.20 3.83
CA ARG A 62 -13.11 2.59 3.32
C ARG A 62 -13.10 3.65 4.42
N HIS A 63 -14.02 3.54 5.39
CA HIS A 63 -14.07 4.46 6.52
C HIS A 63 -12.84 4.30 7.44
N LYS A 64 -12.29 3.10 7.52
CA LYS A 64 -11.07 2.82 8.27
C LYS A 64 -9.82 3.34 7.55
N TYR A 65 -9.78 3.28 6.21
CA TYR A 65 -8.73 3.91 5.42
C TYR A 65 -8.66 5.42 5.67
N ASP A 66 -9.80 6.11 5.74
CA ASP A 66 -9.86 7.55 6.01
C ASP A 66 -9.28 7.93 7.37
N THR A 67 -9.42 7.04 8.35
CA THR A 67 -8.90 7.23 9.72
C THR A 67 -7.46 6.72 9.91
N ALA A 68 -6.94 5.92 8.98
CA ALA A 68 -5.58 5.39 9.04
C ALA A 68 -4.56 6.50 8.76
N ARG A 69 -3.68 6.77 9.73
CA ARG A 69 -2.70 7.86 9.64
C ARG A 69 -1.42 7.46 8.93
N CYS A 70 -1.12 6.16 8.91
CA CYS A 70 0.07 5.61 8.29
C CYS A 70 -0.19 4.25 7.64
N TYR A 71 0.80 3.74 6.91
CA TYR A 71 0.71 2.43 6.26
C TYR A 71 0.50 1.27 7.25
N ASP A 72 1.15 1.28 8.42
CA ASP A 72 1.07 0.20 9.41
C ASP A 72 -0.36 0.03 9.95
N ASP A 73 -1.04 1.14 10.24
CA ASP A 73 -2.46 1.14 10.64
C ASP A 73 -3.33 0.48 9.58
N LEU A 74 -3.13 0.85 8.31
CA LEU A 74 -3.90 0.31 7.19
C LEU A 74 -3.65 -1.19 7.02
N LEU A 75 -2.40 -1.64 7.10
CA LEU A 75 -2.04 -3.05 6.97
C LEU A 75 -2.71 -3.89 8.07
N ARG A 76 -2.73 -3.39 9.31
CA ARG A 76 -3.43 -4.03 10.43
C ARG A 76 -4.91 -4.14 10.12
N ILE A 77 -5.56 -3.01 9.80
CA ILE A 77 -6.99 -2.97 9.48
C ILE A 77 -7.35 -4.02 8.43
N THR A 78 -6.59 -4.10 7.34
CA THR A 78 -6.91 -4.99 6.21
C THR A 78 -6.65 -6.46 6.51
N ASN A 79 -5.74 -6.80 7.44
CA ASN A 79 -5.49 -8.20 7.83
C ASN A 79 -6.56 -8.80 8.76
N TYR A 80 -7.48 -7.99 9.31
CA TYR A 80 -8.58 -8.47 10.16
C TYR A 80 -9.85 -8.86 9.39
N PHE A 81 -9.86 -8.74 8.06
CA PHE A 81 -11.01 -9.05 7.19
C PHE A 81 -10.62 -10.06 6.11
#